data_AF-A0A6L3ADW3-F1
#
_entry.id   AF-A0A6L3ADW3-F1
#
_cell.length_a   1.000
_cell.length_b   1.000
_cell.length_c   1.000
_cell.angle_alpha   90.00
_cell.angle_beta   90.00
_cell.angle_gamma   90.00
#
_symmetry.space_group_name_H-M   'P 1'
#
loop_
_entity.id
_entity.type
_entity.pdbx_description
1 polymer ?
#
loop_
_entity_poly.entity_id
_entity_poly.type
_entity_poly.pdbx_seq_one_letter_code
_entity_poly.pdbx_strand_id
1 'polypeptide(L)' 'MSAAGSFERKLSAEEAREGYILILKGWLKRFPPPGERFSLREGSEMRAATIEAVDCECRGPEKPHQ' A
#
# COMPACT_ATOMS: atom_id res chain seq x y z
N MET A 1 -1.63 16.87 10.96
CA MET A 1 -3.06 16.91 10.60
C MET A 1 -3.51 15.48 10.40
N SER A 2 -4.27 14.95 11.34
CA SER A 2 -4.59 13.52 11.44
C SER A 2 -5.85 13.22 10.65
N ALA A 3 -5.71 12.63 9.46
CA ALA A 3 -6.85 11.97 8.81
C ALA A 3 -6.89 10.52 9.31
N ALA A 4 -7.55 10.30 10.45
CA ALA A 4 -7.90 8.97 10.92
C ALA A 4 -9.02 8.41 10.02
N GLY A 5 -8.65 7.95 8.83
CA GLY A 5 -9.52 7.20 7.94
C GLY A 5 -9.20 5.72 8.06
N SER A 6 -10.13 4.91 8.55
CA SER A 6 -10.01 3.47 8.38
C SER A 6 -10.03 3.15 6.88
N PHE A 7 -9.13 2.27 6.46
CA PHE A 7 -9.08 1.74 5.11
C PHE A 7 -9.38 0.25 5.19
N GLU A 8 -10.42 -0.19 4.50
CA GLU A 8 -10.81 -1.60 4.43
C GLU A 8 -10.82 -2.05 2.98
N ARG A 9 -10.19 -3.19 2.73
CA ARG A 9 -10.11 -3.83 1.43
C ARG A 9 -9.87 -5.32 1.60
N LYS A 10 -10.41 -6.11 0.68
CA LYS A 10 -10.03 -7.50 0.50
C LYS A 10 -8.66 -7.60 -0.18
N LEU A 11 -7.71 -8.24 0.48
CA LEU A 11 -6.41 -8.58 -0.10
C LEU A 11 -6.57 -9.65 -1.19
N SER A 12 -5.69 -9.60 -2.19
CA SER A 12 -5.54 -10.69 -3.16
C SER A 12 -4.89 -11.91 -2.50
N ALA A 13 -5.02 -13.08 -3.14
CA ALA A 13 -4.35 -14.30 -2.67
C ALA A 13 -2.81 -14.17 -2.67
N GLU A 14 -2.27 -13.36 -3.59
CA GLU A 14 -0.84 -13.08 -3.69
C GLU A 14 -0.36 -12.19 -2.55
N GLU A 15 -1.06 -11.08 -2.29
CA GLU A 15 -0.75 -10.15 -1.20
C GLU A 15 -0.74 -10.85 0.16
N ALA A 16 -1.73 -11.69 0.42
CA ALA A 16 -1.82 -12.47 1.65
C ALA A 16 -0.70 -13.53 1.76
N ARG A 17 -0.25 -14.09 0.63
CA ARG A 17 0.79 -15.13 0.59
C ARG A 17 2.19 -14.55 0.75
N GLU A 18 2.44 -13.40 0.13
CA GLU A 18 3.77 -12.75 0.06
C GLU A 18 3.98 -11.69 1.14
N GLY A 19 2.94 -11.31 1.89
CA GLY A 19 3.06 -10.44 3.06
C GLY A 19 3.22 -8.95 2.73
N TYR A 20 2.68 -8.50 1.60
CA TYR A 20 2.64 -7.08 1.23
C TYR A 20 1.22 -6.64 0.87
N ILE A 21 0.99 -5.33 0.89
CA ILE A 21 -0.30 -4.71 0.51
C ILE A 21 -0.03 -3.70 -0.60
N LEU A 22 -0.57 -3.91 -1.79
CA LEU A 22 -0.51 -2.91 -2.85
C LEU A 22 -1.52 -1.79 -2.61
N ILE A 23 -1.08 -0.56 -2.80
CA ILE A 23 -1.96 0.61 -2.79
C ILE A 23 -2.26 0.97 -4.23
N LEU A 24 -3.53 0.84 -4.63
CA LEU A 24 -3.95 1.24 -5.97
C LEU A 24 -3.86 2.77 -6.14
N LYS A 25 -3.58 3.21 -7.37
CA LYS A 25 -3.41 4.65 -7.72
C LYS A 25 -4.56 5.54 -7.23
N GLY A 26 -5.80 5.04 -7.31
CA GLY A 26 -6.99 5.76 -6.86
C GLY A 26 -7.07 6.01 -5.35
N TRP A 27 -6.25 5.31 -4.55
CA TRP A 27 -6.25 5.42 -3.10
C TRP A 27 -5.03 6.14 -2.54
N LEU A 28 -4.03 6.48 -3.36
CA LEU A 28 -2.79 7.13 -2.89
C LEU A 28 -3.03 8.33 -1.98
N LYS A 29 -4.04 9.16 -2.28
CA LYS A 29 -4.40 10.34 -1.46
C LYS A 29 -4.92 10.02 -0.05
N ARG A 30 -5.28 8.77 0.23
CA ARG A 30 -5.75 8.29 1.54
C ARG A 30 -4.63 7.79 2.43
N PHE A 31 -3.42 7.65 1.89
CA PHE A 31 -2.27 7.13 2.60
C PHE A 31 -1.21 8.22 2.79
N PRO A 32 -0.32 8.05 3.80
CA PRO A 32 0.88 8.87 3.91
C PRO A 32 1.75 8.78 2.64
N PRO A 33 2.57 9.81 2.36
CA PRO A 33 3.52 9.75 1.25
C PRO A 33 4.52 8.59 1.44
N PRO A 34 5.08 8.05 0.33
CA PRO A 34 6.13 7.04 0.40
C PRO A 34 7.31 7.48 1.28
N GLY A 35 7.86 6.54 2.05
CA GLY A 35 8.95 6.78 3.00
C GLY A 35 8.52 7.30 4.38
N GLU A 36 7.27 7.74 4.55
CA GLU A 36 6.75 8.13 5.87
C GLU A 36 6.36 6.89 6.69
N ARG A 37 6.80 6.84 7.96
CA ARG A 37 6.41 5.80 8.92
C ARG A 37 5.04 6.10 9.50
N PHE A 38 4.16 5.11 9.52
CA PHE A 38 2.84 5.21 10.14
C PHE A 38 2.47 3.91 10.87
N SER A 39 1.51 4.01 11.78
CA SER A 39 0.98 2.86 12.51
C SER A 39 -0.14 2.20 11.71
N LEU A 40 0.07 0.94 11.32
CA LEU A 40 -0.93 0.09 10.69
C LEU A 40 -1.60 -0.78 11.75
N ARG A 41 -2.93 -0.86 11.72
CA ARG A 41 -3.69 -1.81 12.55
C ARG A 41 -4.08 -3.02 11.71
N GLU A 42 -3.63 -4.19 12.12
CA GLU A 42 -4.01 -5.49 11.54
C GLU A 42 -4.77 -6.29 12.60
N GLY A 43 -6.09 -6.31 12.51
CA GLY A 43 -6.95 -6.90 13.55
C GLY A 43 -6.79 -6.20 14.91
N SER A 44 -6.26 -6.92 15.90
CA SER A 44 -5.94 -6.40 17.24
C SER A 44 -4.50 -5.89 17.38
N GLU A 45 -3.64 -6.15 16.39
CA GLU A 45 -2.22 -5.79 16.44
C GLU A 45 -1.96 -4.43 15.81
N MET A 46 -1.01 -3.71 16.38
CA MET A 46 -0.47 -2.47 15.82
C MET A 46 0.96 -2.71 15.34
N ARG A 47 1.26 -2.33 14.11
CA ARG A 47 2.58 -2.49 13.50
C ARG A 47 3.07 -1.18 12.92
N ALA A 48 4.37 -0.93 13.02
CA ALA A 48 4.99 0.17 12.29
C ALA A 48 5.14 -0.24 10.82
N ALA A 49 4.67 0.60 9.90
CA ALA A 49 4.71 0.36 8.47
C ALA A 49 5.23 1.59 7.73
N THR A 50 5.76 1.35 6.54
CA THR A 50 6.17 2.37 5.57
C THR A 50 5.61 2.02 4.20
N ILE A 51 5.29 3.02 3.41
CA ILE A 51 4.94 2.82 2.00
C ILE A 51 6.21 2.94 1.18
N GLU A 52 6.51 1.91 0.41
CA GLU A 52 7.59 1.91 -0.56
C GLU A 52 7.00 2.12 -1.96
N ALA A 53 7.63 3.01 -2.73
CA ALA A 53 7.34 3.13 -4.14
C ALA A 53 8.08 2.00 -4.86
N VAL A 54 7.33 1.04 -5.38
CA VAL A 54 7.87 -0.02 -6.24
C VAL A 54 7.59 0.32 -7.69
N ASP A 55 8.55 0.06 -8.56
CA ASP A 55 8.35 0.21 -10.00
C ASP A 55 7.32 -0.84 -10.46
N CYS A 56 6.31 -0.39 -11.20
CA CYS A 56 5.34 -1.32 -11.78
C CYS A 56 5.97 -2.03 -12.98
N GLU A 57 6.33 -3.30 -12.76
CA GLU A 57 6.73 -4.24 -13.82
C GLU A 57 5.50 -4.83 -14.57
N CYS A 58 4.29 -4.37 -14.22
CA CYS A 58 3.00 -4.90 -14.67
C CYS A 58 2.74 -4.72 -16.17
N ARG A 59 3.58 -3.98 -16.89
CA ARG A 59 3.66 -4.01 -18.35
C ARG A 59 5.05 -4.50 -18.67
N GLY A 60 5.15 -5.70 -19.23
CA GLY A 60 6.42 -6.23 -19.75
C GLY A 60 7.17 -5.22 -20.63
N PRO A 61 8.37 -5.58 -21.12
CA PRO A 61 9.45 -4.67 -21.57
C PRO A 61 9.11 -3.54 -22.57
N GLU A 62 7.89 -3.49 -23.11
CA GLU A 62 7.47 -2.59 -24.17
C GLU A 62 6.68 -1.34 -23.74
N LYS A 63 6.30 -1.15 -22.46
CA LYS A 63 5.49 0.04 -22.06
C LYS A 63 5.81 0.60 -20.66
N PRO A 64 6.85 1.43 -20.51
CA PRO A 64 7.01 2.24 -19.30
C PRO A 64 5.80 3.17 -19.12
N HIS A 65 5.34 3.35 -17.88
CA HIS A 65 4.27 4.30 -17.58
C HIS A 65 4.86 5.71 -17.56
N GLN A 66 4.18 6.66 -18.22
CA GLN A 66 4.36 8.10 -17.99
C GLN A 66 3.35 8.60 -16.95
#